data_AF-A0A9W4MF10-F1
#
_entry.id   AF-A0A9W4MF10-F1
#
_cell.length_a   1.000
_cell.length_b   1.000
_cell.length_c   1.000
_cell.angle_alpha   90.00
_cell.angle_beta   90.00
_cell.angle_gamma   90.00
#
_symmetry.space_group_name_H-M   'P 1'
#
loop_
_entity.id
_entity.type
_entity.pdbx_description
1 polymer ?
#
loop_
_entity_poly.entity_id
_entity_poly.type
_entity_poly.pdbx_seq_one_letter_code
_entity_poly.pdbx_strand_id
1 'polypeptide(L)'
;MLDREQVDRRLRRAGKALGSVAVLVVVSAASIWLAVQLTPMQSVSAAGQTVQVGAAQPGTSLSGPGELDLFGEAIATRPHFNGPIRPRLKLSHIDLGSQADDSARERGQLVPVLSRHLASGWLRYCLWESLIAAGWAAAIAVAVAGIRRAPRRTTVSMTAAAVASVCAVNAVGIYLLASGTPRVLRQVTTLDDLVGRTPAQPVPAAKGPALTGVQLVVLGDSTAAGIGNPLVNHPTPADRTCGRSADSYAADLAAVNDWNVLNLACQGATVTDGILGVQTRGDDVLPPQLAVAQRATGASAVIVSIGANDLNWAVLTGLCAKAPVCDDKASTAYFTEQLASFTQNYLDMLQQLSALPHHPDVLVNDYYEPFGPDTTCLAKDGITPAKAEVLRSRLAELNTVLENGTDAFHFTSVHPRFDGHRLCSKEPFVQNSADKAPLHPTAAGELAIALADQQALTRLRQPGSTQPPTPQLSAGPGSRRSPGDAAALCPGPLRQAGSGGVRPRVRRVQMSRKISICAPIVFSRSARSS
;
A
#
# COMPACT_ATOMS: atom_id res chain seq x y z
N MET A 1 44.44 56.71 21.60
CA MET A 1 43.76 56.84 20.29
C MET A 1 44.05 55.66 19.34
N LEU A 2 45.22 55.00 19.42
CA LEU A 2 45.56 53.79 18.65
C LEU A 2 44.74 52.53 18.98
N ASP A 3 44.12 52.47 20.17
CA ASP A 3 43.38 51.29 20.64
C ASP A 3 41.98 51.16 19.99
N ARG A 4 41.31 52.29 19.72
CA ARG A 4 39.94 52.30 19.18
C ARG A 4 39.87 51.80 17.73
N GLU A 5 40.89 52.12 16.92
CA GLU A 5 40.97 51.69 15.52
C GLU A 5 41.30 50.19 15.39
N GLN A 6 42.11 49.64 16.30
CA GLN A 6 42.36 48.20 16.36
C GLN A 6 41.12 47.43 16.81
N VAL A 7 40.36 47.96 17.78
CA VAL A 7 39.09 47.40 18.24
C VAL A 7 38.06 47.38 17.10
N ASP A 8 37.88 48.49 16.37
CA ASP A 8 36.94 48.55 15.24
C ASP A 8 37.31 47.60 14.09
N ARG A 9 38.61 47.47 13.78
CA ARG A 9 39.07 46.49 12.77
C ARG A 9 38.83 45.05 13.21
N ARG A 10 39.01 44.74 14.51
CA ARG A 10 38.72 43.41 15.08
C ARG A 10 37.21 43.12 15.05
N LEU A 11 36.37 44.09 15.44
CA LEU A 11 34.91 43.96 15.40
C LEU A 11 34.36 43.74 13.99
N ARG A 12 34.84 44.51 12.99
CA ARG A 12 34.41 44.31 11.59
C ARG A 12 34.86 42.96 11.01
N ARG A 13 36.04 42.46 11.39
CA ARG A 13 36.52 41.13 11.00
C ARG A 13 35.69 40.03 11.66
N ALA A 14 35.39 40.16 12.96
CA ALA A 14 34.55 39.23 13.69
C ALA A 14 33.13 39.17 13.10
N GLY A 15 32.52 40.33 12.79
CA GLY A 15 31.19 40.38 12.16
C GLY A 15 31.15 39.70 10.78
N LYS A 16 32.18 39.90 9.94
CA LYS A 16 32.29 39.19 8.66
C LYS A 16 32.48 37.69 8.83
N ALA A 17 33.30 37.26 9.78
CA ALA A 17 33.49 35.84 10.08
C ALA A 17 32.19 35.18 10.57
N LEU A 18 31.47 35.82 11.50
CA LEU A 18 30.16 35.36 11.98
C LEU A 18 29.14 35.25 10.84
N GLY A 19 29.08 36.25 9.95
CA GLY A 19 28.22 36.20 8.77
C GLY A 19 28.56 35.04 7.83
N SER A 20 29.86 34.80 7.58
CA SER A 20 30.30 33.65 6.76
C SER A 20 29.98 32.31 7.39
N VAL A 21 30.15 32.17 8.72
CA VAL A 21 29.78 30.96 9.45
C VAL A 21 28.27 30.72 9.38
N ALA A 22 27.46 31.75 9.61
CA ALA A 22 26.00 31.64 9.52
C ALA A 22 25.54 31.17 8.13
N VAL A 23 26.14 31.73 7.06
CA VAL A 23 25.85 31.29 5.69
C VAL A 23 26.24 29.82 5.47
N LEU A 24 27.42 29.40 5.94
CA LEU A 24 27.85 28.00 5.81
C LEU A 24 26.92 27.05 6.57
N VAL A 25 26.45 27.43 7.76
CA VAL A 25 25.47 26.65 8.54
C VAL A 25 24.15 26.52 7.77
N VAL A 26 23.62 27.61 7.22
CA VAL A 26 22.36 27.60 6.45
C VAL A 26 22.51 26.74 5.19
N VAL A 27 23.58 26.92 4.41
CA VAL A 27 23.86 26.10 3.22
C VAL A 27 23.98 24.63 3.61
N SER A 28 24.62 24.34 4.75
CA SER A 28 24.78 22.96 5.20
C SER A 28 23.46 22.33 5.58
N ALA A 29 22.66 23.01 6.41
CA ALA A 29 21.33 22.53 6.80
C ALA A 29 20.41 22.31 5.59
N ALA A 30 20.39 23.24 4.63
CA ALA A 30 19.59 23.10 3.42
C ALA A 30 20.05 21.94 2.52
N SER A 31 21.37 21.77 2.37
CA SER A 31 21.94 20.68 1.56
C SER A 31 21.65 19.31 2.16
N ILE A 32 21.76 19.17 3.49
CA ILE A 32 21.44 17.94 4.22
C ILE A 32 19.94 17.65 4.14
N TRP A 33 19.09 18.65 4.37
CA TRP A 33 17.64 18.50 4.25
C TRP A 33 17.23 18.01 2.85
N LEU A 34 17.80 18.59 1.79
CA LEU A 34 17.57 18.14 0.42
C LEU A 34 18.12 16.74 0.18
N ALA A 35 19.31 16.43 0.70
CA ALA A 35 19.92 15.12 0.54
C ALA A 35 19.09 14.02 1.18
N VAL A 36 18.57 14.21 2.39
CA VAL A 36 17.69 13.24 3.06
C VAL A 36 16.46 12.92 2.21
N GLN A 37 15.85 13.93 1.58
CA GLN A 37 14.65 13.76 0.74
C GLN A 37 14.94 13.05 -0.60
N LEU A 38 16.16 13.20 -1.12
CA LEU A 38 16.54 12.68 -2.45
C LEU A 38 17.33 11.38 -2.39
N THR A 39 17.86 11.00 -1.22
CA THR A 39 18.67 9.80 -1.08
C THR A 39 17.78 8.57 -1.18
N PRO A 40 18.01 7.67 -2.14
CA PRO A 40 17.21 6.48 -2.29
C PRO A 40 17.42 5.53 -1.10
N MET A 41 16.33 4.88 -0.68
CA MET A 41 16.41 3.83 0.35
C MET A 41 17.30 2.69 -0.13
N GLN A 42 18.07 2.11 0.79
CA GLN A 42 19.00 1.03 0.50
C GLN A 42 18.33 -0.31 0.75
N SER A 43 18.20 -1.13 -0.30
CA SER A 43 17.63 -2.47 -0.17
C SER A 43 18.60 -3.41 0.54
N VAL A 44 18.06 -4.15 1.49
CA VAL A 44 18.76 -5.13 2.30
C VAL A 44 17.90 -6.40 2.32
N SER A 45 18.45 -7.51 1.82
CA SER A 45 17.76 -8.80 1.83
C SER A 45 18.40 -9.70 2.88
N ALA A 46 17.57 -10.31 3.72
CA ALA A 46 17.97 -11.34 4.66
C ALA A 46 16.78 -12.29 4.87
N ALA A 47 17.05 -13.60 4.87
CA ALA A 47 16.03 -14.61 5.18
C ALA A 47 14.75 -14.49 4.33
N GLY A 48 14.86 -14.39 3.00
CA GLY A 48 13.71 -14.26 2.09
C GLY A 48 12.93 -12.93 2.21
N GLN A 49 13.29 -12.06 3.15
CA GLN A 49 12.67 -10.75 3.31
C GLN A 49 13.58 -9.67 2.74
N THR A 50 12.99 -8.73 2.00
CA THR A 50 13.70 -7.51 1.57
C THR A 50 13.15 -6.31 2.32
N VAL A 51 14.03 -5.70 3.10
CA VAL A 51 13.80 -4.48 3.87
C VAL A 51 14.61 -3.36 3.24
N GLN A 52 13.98 -2.23 2.96
CA GLN A 52 14.68 -1.03 2.54
C GLN A 52 14.97 -0.17 3.75
N VAL A 53 16.18 0.38 3.81
CA VAL A 53 16.65 1.22 4.90
C VAL A 53 16.90 2.62 4.37
N GLY A 54 16.22 3.62 4.92
CA GLY A 54 16.37 5.03 4.59
C GLY A 54 16.12 5.89 5.82
N ALA A 55 15.86 7.18 5.62
CA ALA A 55 15.53 8.09 6.72
C ALA A 55 14.08 8.56 6.66
N ALA A 56 13.49 8.75 7.84
CA ALA A 56 12.24 9.47 8.02
C ALA A 56 12.42 10.95 7.68
N GLN A 57 11.32 11.65 7.43
CA GLN A 57 11.41 13.09 7.17
C GLN A 57 12.00 13.82 8.40
N PRO A 58 12.93 14.78 8.20
CA PRO A 58 13.55 15.48 9.31
C PRO A 58 12.53 16.21 10.17
N GLY A 59 12.52 15.90 11.47
CA GLY A 59 11.70 16.58 12.46
C GLY A 59 12.43 17.74 13.14
N THR A 60 11.70 18.57 13.87
CA THR A 60 12.27 19.65 14.70
C THR A 60 12.80 19.16 16.06
N SER A 61 12.42 17.94 16.47
CA SER A 61 12.87 17.34 17.73
C SER A 61 14.27 16.72 17.60
N LEU A 62 15.08 16.88 18.65
CA LEU A 62 16.41 16.28 18.78
C LEU A 62 16.37 14.79 19.18
N SER A 63 15.19 14.23 19.41
CA SER A 63 15.01 12.79 19.62
C SER A 63 13.58 12.35 19.30
N GLY A 64 13.39 11.07 19.00
CA GLY A 64 12.07 10.46 18.88
C GLY A 64 12.09 9.13 18.14
N PRO A 65 10.92 8.53 17.90
CA PRO A 65 10.83 7.23 17.24
C PRO A 65 11.26 7.32 15.78
N GLY A 66 11.86 6.25 15.26
CA GLY A 66 11.99 6.02 13.82
C GLY A 66 10.65 5.60 13.21
N GLU A 67 10.67 5.29 11.91
CA GLU A 67 9.49 4.89 11.15
C GLU A 67 9.66 3.47 10.59
N LEU A 68 8.62 2.66 10.71
CA LEU A 68 8.43 1.44 9.94
C LEU A 68 7.32 1.70 8.91
N ASP A 69 7.67 1.73 7.64
CA ASP A 69 6.73 1.70 6.53
C ASP A 69 6.33 0.25 6.26
N LEU A 70 5.11 -0.09 6.67
CA LEU A 70 4.49 -1.39 6.44
C LEU A 70 3.30 -1.17 5.50
N PHE A 71 3.37 -1.75 4.30
CA PHE A 71 2.32 -1.64 3.28
C PHE A 71 1.95 -0.18 2.92
N GLY A 72 2.94 0.74 2.95
CA GLY A 72 2.72 2.15 2.67
C GLY A 72 2.32 2.97 3.90
N GLU A 73 2.01 2.33 5.02
CA GLU A 73 1.65 2.99 6.28
C GLU A 73 2.87 3.20 7.18
N ALA A 74 3.06 4.42 7.67
CA ALA A 74 4.20 4.80 8.49
C ALA A 74 3.91 4.62 10.00
N ILE A 75 4.47 3.58 10.59
CA ILE A 75 4.29 3.20 11.99
C ILE A 75 5.47 3.69 12.81
N ALA A 76 5.20 4.35 13.94
CA ALA A 76 6.25 4.77 14.85
C ALA A 76 6.90 3.56 15.53
N THR A 77 8.23 3.48 15.47
CA THR A 77 8.99 2.42 16.14
C THR A 77 9.05 2.66 17.66
N ARG A 78 9.11 1.60 18.48
CA ARG A 78 9.31 1.69 19.93
C ARG A 78 10.65 2.31 20.31
N PRO A 79 11.78 1.95 19.68
CA PRO A 79 13.06 2.56 20.04
C PRO A 79 13.13 4.03 19.63
N HIS A 80 13.67 4.86 20.52
CA HIS A 80 13.95 6.25 20.24
C HIS A 80 15.36 6.42 19.67
N PHE A 81 15.48 7.29 18.67
CA PHE A 81 16.73 7.65 18.05
C PHE A 81 17.07 9.11 18.38
N ASN A 82 18.35 9.37 18.62
CA ASN A 82 18.86 10.71 18.85
C ASN A 82 19.14 11.40 17.52
N GLY A 83 18.80 12.69 17.44
CA GLY A 83 19.00 13.54 16.28
C GLY A 83 17.73 13.81 15.48
N PRO A 84 17.78 14.81 14.58
CA PRO A 84 16.64 15.21 13.75
C PRO A 84 16.37 14.25 12.57
N ILE A 85 17.36 13.45 12.17
CA ILE A 85 17.26 12.43 11.12
C ILE A 85 17.11 11.08 11.80
N ARG A 86 16.04 10.35 11.46
CA ARG A 86 15.69 9.07 12.10
C ARG A 86 15.62 7.97 11.05
N PRO A 87 15.87 6.70 11.42
CA PRO A 87 15.76 5.62 10.46
C PRO A 87 14.29 5.40 10.05
N ARG A 88 14.11 5.11 8.77
CA ARG A 88 12.89 4.58 8.17
C ARG A 88 13.20 3.22 7.57
N LEU A 89 12.47 2.20 8.01
CA LEU A 89 12.54 0.85 7.46
C LEU A 89 11.29 0.62 6.63
N LYS A 90 11.42 0.11 5.40
CA LYS A 90 10.27 -0.21 4.54
C LYS A 90 10.28 -1.69 4.19
N LEU A 91 9.19 -2.39 4.46
CA LEU A 91 9.04 -3.78 4.07
C LEU A 91 8.47 -3.83 2.63
N SER A 92 9.28 -4.30 1.67
CA SER A 92 8.89 -4.28 0.25
C SER A 92 8.63 -5.65 -0.35
N HIS A 93 9.18 -6.72 0.22
CA HIS A 93 9.00 -8.07 -0.33
C HIS A 93 9.16 -9.13 0.77
N ILE A 94 8.24 -10.08 0.82
CA ILE A 94 8.21 -11.17 1.80
C ILE A 94 8.09 -12.48 1.03
N ASP A 95 9.19 -13.21 0.90
CA ASP A 95 9.20 -14.57 0.34
C ASP A 95 9.33 -15.58 1.48
N LEU A 96 8.19 -16.18 1.86
CA LEU A 96 8.11 -17.21 2.91
C LEU A 96 8.14 -18.63 2.33
N GLY A 97 8.07 -18.78 1.01
CA GLY A 97 7.85 -20.07 0.34
C GLY A 97 9.00 -21.07 0.46
N SER A 98 10.19 -20.63 0.84
CA SER A 98 11.39 -21.48 0.97
C SER A 98 11.75 -21.84 2.41
N GLN A 99 11.02 -21.33 3.42
CA GLN A 99 11.49 -21.35 4.81
C GLN A 99 10.61 -22.15 5.79
N ALA A 100 9.41 -22.60 5.38
CA ALA A 100 8.53 -23.37 6.27
C ALA A 100 9.17 -24.68 6.77
N ASP A 101 10.10 -25.28 6.01
CA ASP A 101 10.75 -26.54 6.37
C ASP A 101 12.03 -26.38 7.25
N ASP A 102 12.73 -25.23 7.17
CA ASP A 102 14.00 -25.01 7.90
C ASP A 102 13.86 -24.10 9.16
N SER A 103 12.76 -23.36 9.28
CA SER A 103 12.56 -22.31 10.31
C SER A 103 12.36 -22.80 11.74
N ALA A 104 12.18 -24.11 11.97
CA ALA A 104 12.05 -24.66 13.32
C ALA A 104 13.41 -24.90 14.00
N ARG A 105 14.51 -25.00 13.23
CA ARG A 105 15.86 -25.30 13.76
C ARG A 105 16.82 -24.10 13.80
N GLU A 106 16.59 -23.03 13.03
CA GLU A 106 17.60 -21.97 12.82
C GLU A 106 17.28 -20.56 13.38
N ARG A 107 16.20 -20.37 14.15
CA ARG A 107 15.84 -19.03 14.69
C ARG A 107 16.96 -18.37 15.50
N GLY A 108 17.89 -19.14 16.07
CA GLY A 108 19.04 -18.62 16.83
C GLY A 108 20.20 -18.05 15.98
N GLN A 109 20.32 -18.42 14.70
CA GLN A 109 21.45 -17.99 13.83
C GLN A 109 21.06 -16.93 12.79
N LEU A 110 19.77 -16.78 12.48
CA LEU A 110 19.24 -15.79 11.53
C LEU A 110 19.22 -14.35 12.09
N VAL A 111 19.04 -14.19 13.41
CA VAL A 111 18.92 -12.89 14.09
C VAL A 111 20.19 -12.01 14.02
N PRO A 112 21.42 -12.54 14.22
CA PRO A 112 22.65 -11.76 14.04
C PRO A 112 22.87 -11.33 12.58
N VAL A 113 22.23 -11.98 11.61
CA VAL A 113 22.41 -11.74 10.19
C VAL A 113 21.58 -10.51 9.76
N LEU A 114 20.29 -10.48 10.07
CA LEU A 114 19.41 -9.35 9.74
C LEU A 114 19.89 -8.02 10.36
N SER A 115 20.21 -8.03 11.66
CA SER A 115 20.68 -6.82 12.36
C SER A 115 21.97 -6.24 11.77
N ARG A 116 22.93 -7.09 11.38
CA ARG A 116 24.16 -6.67 10.69
C ARG A 116 23.87 -6.11 9.31
N HIS A 117 22.97 -6.73 8.57
CA HIS A 117 22.57 -6.28 7.24
C HIS A 117 21.84 -4.93 7.28
N LEU A 118 20.92 -4.72 8.24
CA LEU A 118 20.25 -3.43 8.46
C LEU A 118 21.25 -2.34 8.83
N ALA A 119 22.18 -2.63 9.77
CA ALA A 119 23.23 -1.68 10.14
C ALA A 119 24.14 -1.32 8.94
N SER A 120 24.48 -2.32 8.10
CA SER A 120 25.25 -2.07 6.87
C SER A 120 24.47 -1.26 5.84
N GLY A 121 23.17 -1.51 5.69
CA GLY A 121 22.29 -0.74 4.80
C GLY A 121 22.18 0.71 5.24
N TRP A 122 22.03 0.94 6.55
CA TRP A 122 22.01 2.29 7.12
C TRP A 122 23.32 3.04 6.90
N LEU A 123 24.47 2.39 7.10
CA LEU A 123 25.77 3.02 6.81
C LEU A 123 25.91 3.37 5.33
N ARG A 124 25.46 2.49 4.42
CA ARG A 124 25.45 2.76 2.98
C ARG A 124 24.53 3.93 2.63
N TYR A 125 23.37 4.03 3.29
CA TYR A 125 22.46 5.16 3.14
C TYR A 125 23.13 6.47 3.55
N CYS A 126 23.75 6.52 4.74
CA CYS A 126 24.47 7.70 5.23
C CYS A 126 25.60 8.14 4.30
N LEU A 127 26.33 7.17 3.69
CA LEU A 127 27.36 7.48 2.70
C LEU A 127 26.78 8.15 1.46
N TRP A 128 25.68 7.61 0.91
CA TRP A 128 25.01 8.20 -0.25
C TRP A 128 24.43 9.58 0.05
N GLU A 129 23.77 9.74 1.20
CA GLU A 129 23.26 11.03 1.66
C GLU A 129 24.38 12.06 1.73
N SER A 130 25.53 11.69 2.29
CA SER A 130 26.68 12.62 2.39
C SER A 130 27.23 13.04 1.04
N LEU A 131 27.25 12.13 0.05
CA LEU A 131 27.66 12.47 -1.32
C LEU A 131 26.66 13.43 -1.98
N ILE A 132 25.35 13.20 -1.81
CA ILE A 132 24.29 14.05 -2.36
C ILE A 132 24.32 15.43 -1.69
N ALA A 133 24.49 15.50 -0.36
CA ALA A 133 24.59 16.74 0.39
C ALA A 133 25.80 17.56 -0.06
N ALA A 134 26.97 16.93 -0.25
CA ALA A 134 28.16 17.58 -0.79
C ALA A 134 27.92 18.13 -2.21
N GLY A 135 27.21 17.39 -3.05
CA GLY A 135 26.80 17.83 -4.39
C GLY A 135 25.92 19.09 -4.35
N TRP A 136 24.91 19.13 -3.48
CA TRP A 136 24.06 20.32 -3.31
C TRP A 136 24.82 21.51 -2.75
N ALA A 137 25.70 21.29 -1.77
CA ALA A 137 26.55 22.34 -1.21
C ALA A 137 27.43 22.98 -2.29
N ALA A 138 28.02 22.14 -3.16
CA ALA A 138 28.82 22.60 -4.28
C ALA A 138 27.99 23.39 -5.30
N ALA A 139 26.80 22.89 -5.68
CA ALA A 139 25.90 23.55 -6.62
C ALA A 139 25.45 24.94 -6.10
N ILE A 140 25.04 25.03 -4.84
CA ILE A 140 24.65 26.28 -4.19
C ILE A 140 25.83 27.25 -4.16
N ALA A 141 27.03 26.80 -3.76
CA ALA A 141 28.22 27.64 -3.71
C ALA A 141 28.61 28.18 -5.09
N VAL A 142 28.55 27.36 -6.13
CA VAL A 142 28.82 27.76 -7.52
C VAL A 142 27.78 28.75 -8.02
N ALA A 143 26.48 28.52 -7.74
CA ALA A 143 25.41 29.43 -8.12
C ALA A 143 25.59 30.81 -7.47
N VAL A 144 25.87 30.86 -6.16
CA VAL A 144 26.13 32.11 -5.43
C VAL A 144 27.37 32.82 -5.98
N ALA A 145 28.46 32.08 -6.25
CA ALA A 145 29.66 32.64 -6.85
C ALA A 145 29.41 33.20 -8.26
N GLY A 146 28.58 32.51 -9.07
CA GLY A 146 28.17 32.94 -10.40
C GLY A 146 27.33 34.23 -10.37
N ILE A 147 26.34 34.31 -9.50
CA ILE A 147 25.52 35.52 -9.28
C ILE A 147 26.40 36.69 -8.84
N ARG A 148 27.39 36.44 -7.97
CA ARG A 148 28.36 37.45 -7.51
C ARG A 148 29.48 37.75 -8.50
N ARG A 149 29.53 37.05 -9.64
CA ARG A 149 30.61 37.12 -10.64
C ARG A 149 32.00 36.98 -10.00
N ALA A 150 32.13 36.07 -9.05
CA ALA A 150 33.38 35.86 -8.32
C ALA A 150 34.48 35.28 -9.24
N PRO A 151 35.77 35.62 -9.03
CA PRO A 151 36.86 35.04 -9.81
C PRO A 151 37.02 33.55 -9.50
N ARG A 152 37.56 32.77 -10.46
CA ARG A 152 37.70 31.30 -10.35
C ARG A 152 38.30 30.83 -9.02
N ARG A 153 39.33 31.51 -8.52
CA ARG A 153 39.97 31.17 -7.22
C ARG A 153 38.98 31.29 -6.06
N THR A 154 38.15 32.33 -6.04
CA THR A 154 37.13 32.53 -5.01
C THR A 154 36.02 31.49 -5.13
N THR A 155 35.57 31.18 -6.35
CA THR A 155 34.58 30.11 -6.58
C THR A 155 35.06 28.78 -6.03
N VAL A 156 36.30 28.36 -6.38
CA VAL A 156 36.89 27.11 -5.88
C VAL A 156 37.01 27.12 -4.36
N SER A 157 37.46 28.23 -3.77
CA SER A 157 37.58 28.34 -2.31
C SER A 157 36.21 28.28 -1.61
N MET A 158 35.18 28.92 -2.16
CA MET A 158 33.82 28.88 -1.61
C MET A 158 33.20 27.50 -1.70
N THR A 159 33.35 26.84 -2.85
CA THR A 159 32.87 25.46 -3.06
C THR A 159 33.58 24.50 -2.11
N ALA A 160 34.91 24.57 -2.01
CA ALA A 160 35.67 23.73 -1.09
C ALA A 160 35.26 23.95 0.37
N ALA A 161 35.06 25.20 0.79
CA ALA A 161 34.60 25.52 2.14
C ALA A 161 33.17 25.02 2.42
N ALA A 162 32.25 25.16 1.46
CA ALA A 162 30.87 24.68 1.59
C ALA A 162 30.82 23.14 1.68
N VAL A 163 31.56 22.45 0.80
CA VAL A 163 31.65 20.98 0.81
C VAL A 163 32.29 20.49 2.12
N ALA A 164 33.42 21.09 2.54
CA ALA A 164 34.08 20.71 3.79
C ALA A 164 33.17 20.94 5.00
N SER A 165 32.42 22.04 5.03
CA SER A 165 31.42 22.32 6.07
C SER A 165 30.34 21.26 6.13
N VAL A 166 29.72 20.93 4.98
CA VAL A 166 28.68 19.88 4.92
C VAL A 166 29.23 18.52 5.31
N CYS A 167 30.39 18.13 4.80
CA CYS A 167 31.02 16.86 5.17
C CYS A 167 31.34 16.80 6.67
N ALA A 168 31.80 17.89 7.29
CA ALA A 168 32.06 17.95 8.72
C ALA A 168 30.76 17.82 9.54
N VAL A 169 29.71 18.56 9.16
CA VAL A 169 28.40 18.49 9.84
C VAL A 169 27.80 17.08 9.70
N ASN A 170 27.85 16.48 8.50
CA ASN A 170 27.37 15.12 8.29
C ASN A 170 28.22 14.09 9.00
N ALA A 171 29.55 14.21 9.03
CA ALA A 171 30.40 13.30 9.79
C ALA A 171 30.08 13.34 11.29
N VAL A 172 29.82 14.53 11.85
CA VAL A 172 29.37 14.67 13.25
C VAL A 172 27.99 14.06 13.44
N GLY A 173 27.04 14.35 12.54
CA GLY A 173 25.68 13.78 12.59
C GLY A 173 25.69 12.25 12.50
N ILE A 174 26.43 11.69 11.55
CA ILE A 174 26.64 10.26 11.37
C ILE A 174 27.35 9.68 12.59
N TYR A 175 28.35 10.33 13.18
CA TYR A 175 28.99 9.81 14.38
C TYR A 175 28.02 9.73 15.58
N LEU A 176 27.20 10.77 15.78
CA LEU A 176 26.17 10.80 16.80
C LEU A 176 25.08 9.74 16.55
N LEU A 177 24.68 9.54 15.29
CA LEU A 177 23.73 8.52 14.88
C LEU A 177 24.34 7.10 14.94
N ALA A 178 25.56 6.90 14.48
CA ALA A 178 26.24 5.61 14.36
C ALA A 178 26.69 5.05 15.71
N SER A 179 26.82 5.89 16.75
CA SER A 179 27.08 5.43 18.11
C SER A 179 25.81 4.94 18.84
N GLY A 180 24.62 5.41 18.44
CA GLY A 180 23.33 5.06 19.03
C GLY A 180 22.48 4.11 18.19
N THR A 181 22.15 4.51 16.96
CA THR A 181 21.21 3.82 16.06
C THR A 181 21.62 2.38 15.73
N PRO A 182 22.88 2.06 15.34
CA PRO A 182 23.30 0.68 15.13
C PRO A 182 23.26 -0.19 16.38
N ARG A 183 23.45 0.38 17.58
CA ARG A 183 23.29 -0.39 18.83
C ARG A 183 21.83 -0.75 19.06
N VAL A 184 20.93 0.21 18.87
CA VAL A 184 19.48 0.01 18.98
C VAL A 184 18.99 -1.00 17.93
N LEU A 185 19.39 -0.84 16.66
CA LEU A 185 19.01 -1.77 15.59
C LEU A 185 19.62 -3.17 15.78
N ARG A 186 20.74 -3.32 16.49
CA ARG A 186 21.28 -4.64 16.86
C ARG A 186 20.49 -5.34 17.95
N GLN A 187 19.67 -4.61 18.72
CA GLN A 187 18.78 -5.18 19.73
C GLN A 187 17.44 -5.63 19.12
N VAL A 188 17.09 -5.13 17.94
CA VAL A 188 15.88 -5.53 17.20
C VAL A 188 16.15 -6.89 16.55
N THR A 189 15.49 -7.92 17.03
CA THR A 189 15.65 -9.31 16.53
C THR A 189 14.56 -9.69 15.53
N THR A 190 13.38 -9.08 15.66
CA THR A 190 12.24 -9.25 14.75
C THR A 190 11.65 -7.90 14.35
N LEU A 191 10.80 -7.88 13.33
CA LEU A 191 9.99 -6.70 13.01
C LEU A 191 9.08 -6.31 14.18
N ASP A 192 8.59 -7.30 14.91
CA ASP A 192 7.75 -7.10 16.09
C ASP A 192 8.50 -6.36 17.20
N ASP A 193 9.79 -6.63 17.42
CA ASP A 193 10.59 -5.87 18.40
C ASP A 193 10.66 -4.38 18.08
N LEU A 194 10.65 -4.04 16.78
CA LEU A 194 10.74 -2.67 16.31
C LEU A 194 9.47 -1.87 16.63
N VAL A 195 8.30 -2.49 16.49
CA VAL A 195 6.99 -1.88 16.82
C VAL A 195 6.52 -2.24 18.22
N GLY A 196 7.24 -3.12 18.91
CA GLY A 196 6.93 -3.55 20.26
C GLY A 196 5.81 -4.59 20.38
N ARG A 197 5.60 -5.41 19.37
CA ARG A 197 4.61 -6.49 19.39
C ARG A 197 5.23 -7.82 19.74
N THR A 198 4.36 -8.76 20.10
CA THR A 198 4.73 -10.17 20.20
C THR A 198 4.33 -10.81 18.89
N PRO A 199 5.19 -11.62 18.26
CA PRO A 199 4.82 -12.33 17.04
C PRO A 199 3.50 -13.10 17.23
N ALA A 200 2.60 -13.01 16.24
CA ALA A 200 1.36 -13.77 16.27
C ALA A 200 1.66 -15.26 16.39
N GLN A 201 1.02 -15.91 17.36
CA GLN A 201 1.11 -17.35 17.49
C GLN A 201 0.35 -18.01 16.34
N PRO A 202 0.83 -19.14 15.79
CA PRO A 202 0.09 -19.92 14.81
C PRO A 202 -1.33 -20.18 15.30
N VAL A 203 -2.32 -19.91 14.44
CA VAL A 203 -3.73 -20.15 14.80
C VAL A 203 -3.91 -21.65 15.04
N PRO A 204 -4.34 -22.08 16.25
CA PRO A 204 -4.56 -23.49 16.52
C PRO A 204 -5.64 -24.06 15.61
N ALA A 205 -5.38 -25.22 15.00
CA ALA A 205 -6.36 -25.88 14.15
C ALA A 205 -7.67 -26.15 14.92
N ALA A 206 -8.81 -25.83 14.30
CA ALA A 206 -10.09 -26.12 14.90
C ALA A 206 -10.31 -27.64 15.01
N LYS A 207 -10.97 -28.07 16.08
CA LYS A 207 -11.34 -29.49 16.26
C LYS A 207 -12.40 -29.89 15.23
N GLY A 208 -12.32 -31.13 14.75
CA GLY A 208 -13.32 -31.75 13.87
C GLY A 208 -12.69 -32.47 12.68
N PRO A 209 -13.47 -33.22 11.91
CA PRO A 209 -12.98 -33.92 10.72
C PRO A 209 -12.56 -32.92 9.63
N ALA A 210 -11.73 -33.37 8.70
CA ALA A 210 -11.43 -32.61 7.49
C ALA A 210 -12.73 -32.29 6.72
N LEU A 211 -12.81 -31.07 6.18
CA LEU A 211 -13.93 -30.61 5.36
C LEU A 211 -13.64 -30.94 3.90
N THR A 212 -13.81 -32.22 3.55
CA THR A 212 -13.55 -32.71 2.19
C THR A 212 -14.54 -32.16 1.19
N GLY A 213 -14.06 -31.80 0.00
CA GLY A 213 -14.92 -31.33 -1.10
C GLY A 213 -15.30 -29.85 -1.02
N VAL A 214 -14.74 -29.06 -0.09
CA VAL A 214 -14.79 -27.59 -0.14
C VAL A 214 -13.78 -27.11 -1.19
N GLN A 215 -14.22 -26.35 -2.20
CA GLN A 215 -13.35 -25.83 -3.26
C GLN A 215 -12.87 -24.39 -3.02
N LEU A 216 -13.62 -23.63 -2.22
CA LEU A 216 -13.37 -22.22 -1.93
C LEU A 216 -13.76 -21.92 -0.49
N VAL A 217 -12.94 -21.14 0.21
CA VAL A 217 -13.26 -20.62 1.53
C VAL A 217 -13.40 -19.10 1.46
N VAL A 218 -14.43 -18.55 2.10
CA VAL A 218 -14.62 -17.11 2.28
C VAL A 218 -14.49 -16.77 3.76
N LEU A 219 -13.53 -15.91 4.07
CA LEU A 219 -13.31 -15.33 5.40
C LEU A 219 -13.66 -13.85 5.35
N GLY A 220 -14.00 -13.28 6.49
CA GLY A 220 -14.16 -11.83 6.58
C GLY A 220 -15.16 -11.36 7.59
N ASP A 221 -15.56 -10.11 7.41
CA ASP A 221 -16.47 -9.40 8.28
C ASP A 221 -17.93 -9.39 7.80
N SER A 222 -18.67 -8.33 8.13
CA SER A 222 -20.06 -8.14 7.76
C SER A 222 -20.27 -7.94 6.27
N THR A 223 -19.29 -7.41 5.53
CA THR A 223 -19.34 -7.31 4.08
C THR A 223 -19.29 -8.72 3.49
N ALA A 224 -18.34 -9.56 3.90
CA ALA A 224 -18.27 -10.95 3.45
C ALA A 224 -19.45 -11.83 3.88
N ALA A 225 -20.06 -11.52 5.03
CA ALA A 225 -21.29 -12.17 5.44
C ALA A 225 -22.52 -11.75 4.61
N GLY A 226 -22.46 -10.60 3.92
CA GLY A 226 -23.56 -10.02 3.15
C GLY A 226 -24.68 -9.48 4.05
N ILE A 227 -24.35 -8.89 5.21
CA ILE A 227 -25.35 -8.49 6.20
C ILE A 227 -26.38 -7.51 5.65
N GLY A 228 -27.62 -7.60 6.15
CA GLY A 228 -28.75 -6.77 5.75
C GLY A 228 -29.57 -7.39 4.63
N ASN A 229 -28.97 -8.29 3.86
CA ASN A 229 -29.66 -9.16 2.91
C ASN A 229 -30.32 -10.36 3.64
N PRO A 230 -31.20 -11.14 2.97
CA PRO A 230 -31.85 -12.31 3.54
C PRO A 230 -30.83 -13.37 4.02
N LEU A 231 -31.06 -13.93 5.21
CA LEU A 231 -30.22 -15.02 5.72
C LEU A 231 -30.22 -16.24 4.79
N VAL A 232 -29.15 -17.04 4.85
CA VAL A 232 -29.09 -18.35 4.18
C VAL A 232 -30.31 -19.22 4.52
N ASN A 233 -30.68 -20.10 3.59
CA ASN A 233 -31.74 -21.08 3.83
C ASN A 233 -31.38 -21.98 5.01
N HIS A 234 -32.34 -22.21 5.91
CA HIS A 234 -32.16 -23.01 7.13
C HIS A 234 -30.92 -22.61 7.96
N PRO A 235 -30.84 -21.35 8.42
CA PRO A 235 -29.62 -20.84 9.01
C PRO A 235 -29.33 -21.52 10.35
N THR A 236 -28.09 -21.95 10.52
CA THR A 236 -27.55 -22.45 11.80
C THR A 236 -27.51 -21.30 12.82
N PRO A 237 -27.32 -21.59 14.13
CA PRO A 237 -27.09 -20.54 15.12
C PRO A 237 -25.94 -19.61 14.71
N ALA A 238 -24.82 -20.17 14.26
CA ALA A 238 -23.68 -19.40 13.78
C ALA A 238 -24.04 -18.51 12.59
N ASP A 239 -24.86 -18.96 11.64
CA ASP A 239 -25.28 -18.14 10.50
C ASP A 239 -26.13 -16.94 10.92
N ARG A 240 -27.01 -17.12 11.92
CA ARG A 240 -27.82 -16.02 12.47
C ARG A 240 -26.94 -15.03 13.22
N THR A 241 -26.03 -15.53 14.05
CA THR A 241 -25.09 -14.72 14.81
C THR A 241 -24.12 -13.97 13.90
N CYS A 242 -23.68 -14.59 12.81
CA CYS A 242 -22.78 -14.00 11.83
C CYS A 242 -23.47 -13.21 10.72
N GLY A 243 -24.80 -13.25 10.65
CA GLY A 243 -25.58 -12.55 9.62
C GLY A 243 -25.31 -13.06 8.21
N ARG A 244 -25.01 -14.36 8.04
CA ARG A 244 -24.63 -14.93 6.74
C ARG A 244 -25.83 -14.97 5.81
N SER A 245 -25.67 -14.33 4.66
CA SER A 245 -26.71 -14.08 3.68
C SER A 245 -26.74 -15.12 2.57
N ALA A 246 -27.95 -15.44 2.10
CA ALA A 246 -28.19 -16.19 0.87
C ALA A 246 -27.75 -15.42 -0.39
N ASP A 247 -27.66 -14.09 -0.28
CA ASP A 247 -27.23 -13.18 -1.34
C ASP A 247 -25.80 -12.67 -1.10
N SER A 248 -24.99 -13.37 -0.31
CA SER A 248 -23.56 -13.01 -0.14
C SER A 248 -22.77 -13.36 -1.41
N TYR A 249 -21.67 -12.66 -1.68
CA TYR A 249 -20.83 -13.00 -2.83
C TYR A 249 -20.32 -14.45 -2.80
N ALA A 250 -20.16 -15.03 -1.60
CA ALA A 250 -19.84 -16.45 -1.43
C ALA A 250 -20.92 -17.38 -2.00
N ALA A 251 -22.20 -17.03 -1.82
CA ALA A 251 -23.33 -17.79 -2.34
C ALA A 251 -23.44 -17.65 -3.87
N ASP A 252 -23.19 -16.47 -4.42
CA ASP A 252 -23.15 -16.25 -5.87
C ASP A 252 -22.02 -17.05 -6.54
N LEU A 253 -20.82 -17.05 -5.93
CA LEU A 253 -19.68 -17.86 -6.41
C LEU A 253 -19.98 -19.36 -6.35
N ALA A 254 -20.68 -19.82 -5.31
CA ALA A 254 -21.12 -21.22 -5.19
C ALA A 254 -22.07 -21.58 -6.32
N ALA A 255 -23.08 -20.75 -6.57
CA ALA A 255 -24.11 -21.00 -7.56
C ALA A 255 -23.56 -20.97 -8.99
N VAL A 256 -22.74 -19.98 -9.34
CA VAL A 256 -22.27 -19.81 -10.73
C VAL A 256 -21.23 -20.85 -11.14
N ASN A 257 -20.47 -21.38 -10.18
CA ASN A 257 -19.40 -22.35 -10.47
C ASN A 257 -19.77 -23.80 -10.11
N ASP A 258 -20.94 -24.05 -9.51
CA ASP A 258 -21.30 -25.34 -8.92
C ASP A 258 -20.25 -25.80 -7.90
N TRP A 259 -19.82 -24.87 -7.03
CA TRP A 259 -18.83 -25.13 -5.97
C TRP A 259 -19.49 -25.25 -4.60
N ASN A 260 -18.92 -26.10 -3.77
CA ASN A 260 -19.10 -26.08 -2.33
C ASN A 260 -18.17 -25.00 -1.73
N VAL A 261 -18.76 -23.83 -1.51
CA VAL A 261 -18.09 -22.69 -0.90
C VAL A 261 -18.36 -22.68 0.60
N LEU A 262 -17.29 -22.68 1.40
CA LEU A 262 -17.38 -22.55 2.84
C LEU A 262 -17.33 -21.07 3.24
N ASN A 263 -18.49 -20.46 3.48
CA ASN A 263 -18.57 -19.10 4.02
C ASN A 263 -18.43 -19.11 5.55
N LEU A 264 -17.29 -18.63 6.05
CA LEU A 264 -16.99 -18.48 7.47
C LEU A 264 -17.12 -17.05 7.97
N ALA A 265 -17.36 -16.08 7.06
CA ALA A 265 -17.44 -14.67 7.39
C ALA A 265 -18.45 -14.39 8.50
N CYS A 266 -18.15 -13.37 9.28
CA CYS A 266 -18.95 -13.03 10.44
C CYS A 266 -18.98 -11.54 10.69
N GLN A 267 -20.19 -10.99 10.83
CA GLN A 267 -20.34 -9.57 11.17
C GLN A 267 -19.49 -9.18 12.38
N GLY A 268 -18.92 -7.97 12.34
CA GLY A 268 -18.05 -7.44 13.40
C GLY A 268 -16.71 -8.15 13.57
N ALA A 269 -16.33 -9.09 12.70
CA ALA A 269 -15.01 -9.68 12.76
C ALA A 269 -13.93 -8.62 12.51
N THR A 270 -12.86 -8.69 13.28
CA THR A 270 -11.58 -8.02 13.03
C THR A 270 -10.54 -9.07 12.68
N VAL A 271 -9.33 -8.64 12.34
CA VAL A 271 -8.23 -9.59 12.13
C VAL A 271 -7.92 -10.38 13.42
N THR A 272 -7.88 -9.70 14.57
CA THR A 272 -7.57 -10.32 15.86
C THR A 272 -8.73 -11.11 16.43
N ASP A 273 -9.97 -10.60 16.30
CA ASP A 273 -11.18 -11.17 16.89
C ASP A 273 -12.14 -11.58 15.78
N GLY A 274 -12.06 -12.83 15.34
CA GLY A 274 -12.76 -13.32 14.15
C GLY A 274 -11.86 -14.13 13.26
N ILE A 275 -10.89 -13.50 12.58
CA ILE A 275 -10.04 -14.24 11.64
C ILE A 275 -9.05 -15.14 12.38
N LEU A 276 -8.19 -14.55 13.21
CA LEU A 276 -7.09 -15.26 13.89
C LEU A 276 -7.46 -15.71 15.30
N GLY A 277 -8.29 -14.94 16.00
CA GLY A 277 -8.77 -15.24 17.35
C GLY A 277 -10.25 -15.61 17.40
N VAL A 278 -10.67 -16.11 18.57
CA VAL A 278 -12.09 -16.40 18.84
C VAL A 278 -12.90 -15.12 18.76
N GLN A 279 -14.12 -15.21 18.26
CA GLN A 279 -15.04 -14.07 18.23
C GLN A 279 -16.16 -14.30 19.24
N THR A 280 -16.32 -13.35 20.17
CA THR A 280 -17.44 -13.37 21.11
C THR A 280 -18.52 -12.41 20.64
N ARG A 281 -19.76 -12.88 20.49
CA ARG A 281 -20.89 -12.06 20.04
C ARG A 281 -22.13 -12.38 20.86
N GLY A 282 -22.46 -11.52 21.81
CA GLY A 282 -23.47 -11.84 22.82
C GLY A 282 -23.00 -13.03 23.65
N ASP A 283 -23.85 -14.05 23.77
CA ASP A 283 -23.53 -15.30 24.48
C ASP A 283 -22.81 -16.33 23.58
N ASP A 284 -22.70 -16.06 22.28
CA ASP A 284 -22.05 -16.97 21.33
C ASP A 284 -20.53 -16.76 21.30
N VAL A 285 -19.79 -17.87 21.33
CA VAL A 285 -18.34 -17.89 21.13
C VAL A 285 -18.05 -18.69 19.86
N LEU A 286 -17.58 -18.00 18.84
CA LEU A 286 -17.25 -18.54 17.54
C LEU A 286 -15.75 -18.83 17.47
N PRO A 287 -15.35 -19.97 16.87
CA PRO A 287 -13.93 -20.26 16.67
C PRO A 287 -13.31 -19.26 15.68
N PRO A 288 -11.97 -19.11 15.68
CA PRO A 288 -11.30 -18.34 14.63
C PRO A 288 -11.68 -18.88 13.25
N GLN A 289 -12.00 -18.00 12.31
CA GLN A 289 -12.38 -18.38 10.96
C GLN A 289 -11.24 -19.12 10.28
N LEU A 290 -9.99 -18.67 10.46
CA LEU A 290 -8.83 -19.34 9.88
C LEU A 290 -8.61 -20.75 10.45
N ALA A 291 -8.89 -20.96 11.75
CA ALA A 291 -8.80 -22.27 12.40
C ALA A 291 -9.75 -23.29 11.75
N VAL A 292 -10.94 -22.85 11.36
CA VAL A 292 -11.93 -23.69 10.65
C VAL A 292 -11.54 -23.88 9.20
N ALA A 293 -11.05 -22.83 8.54
CA ALA A 293 -10.58 -22.87 7.14
C ALA A 293 -9.47 -23.91 6.93
N GLN A 294 -8.55 -24.05 7.88
CA GLN A 294 -7.47 -25.06 7.85
C GLN A 294 -7.98 -26.51 7.72
N ARG A 295 -9.24 -26.78 8.07
CA ARG A 295 -9.85 -28.12 7.88
C ARG A 295 -10.27 -28.37 6.42
N ALA A 296 -10.42 -27.34 5.60
CA ALA A 296 -10.78 -27.41 4.19
C ALA A 296 -9.54 -27.63 3.30
N THR A 297 -8.84 -28.75 3.52
CA THR A 297 -7.54 -29.05 2.88
C THR A 297 -7.58 -29.18 1.35
N GLY A 298 -8.78 -29.28 0.76
CA GLY A 298 -8.97 -29.35 -0.69
C GLY A 298 -9.36 -28.01 -1.34
N ALA A 299 -9.45 -26.92 -0.57
CA ALA A 299 -9.79 -25.62 -1.11
C ALA A 299 -8.69 -25.13 -2.06
N SER A 300 -9.08 -24.72 -3.26
CA SER A 300 -8.17 -24.19 -4.27
C SER A 300 -7.88 -22.70 -4.09
N ALA A 301 -8.77 -21.99 -3.39
CA ALA A 301 -8.63 -20.57 -3.11
C ALA A 301 -9.25 -20.19 -1.76
N VAL A 302 -8.77 -19.08 -1.20
CA VAL A 302 -9.31 -18.40 -0.02
C VAL A 302 -9.53 -16.93 -0.36
N ILE A 303 -10.74 -16.43 -0.12
CA ILE A 303 -11.10 -15.02 -0.31
C ILE A 303 -11.28 -14.38 1.06
N VAL A 304 -10.71 -13.18 1.27
CA VAL A 304 -10.78 -12.46 2.55
C VAL A 304 -11.27 -11.03 2.34
N SER A 305 -12.31 -10.61 3.07
CA SER A 305 -12.71 -9.19 3.19
C SER A 305 -12.72 -8.76 4.66
N ILE A 306 -11.74 -7.95 5.08
CA ILE A 306 -11.51 -7.61 6.49
C ILE A 306 -10.81 -6.25 6.63
N GLY A 307 -11.03 -5.58 7.77
CA GLY A 307 -10.33 -4.35 8.14
C GLY A 307 -11.25 -3.19 8.52
N ALA A 308 -12.45 -3.09 7.95
CA ALA A 308 -13.37 -1.99 8.27
C ALA A 308 -13.72 -1.93 9.77
N ASN A 309 -13.86 -3.10 10.43
CA ASN A 309 -14.09 -3.14 11.88
C ASN A 309 -12.84 -2.82 12.69
N ASP A 310 -11.65 -3.24 12.25
CA ASP A 310 -10.37 -2.86 12.88
C ASP A 310 -10.21 -1.32 12.91
N LEU A 311 -10.66 -0.65 11.84
CA LEU A 311 -10.67 0.80 11.74
C LEU A 311 -11.84 1.47 12.47
N ASN A 312 -12.76 0.69 13.05
CA ASN A 312 -14.01 1.19 13.59
C ASN A 312 -14.79 2.07 12.59
N TRP A 313 -14.83 1.65 11.32
CA TRP A 313 -15.40 2.41 10.20
C TRP A 313 -16.81 2.94 10.49
N ALA A 314 -17.71 2.08 10.99
CA ALA A 314 -19.07 2.49 11.33
C ALA A 314 -19.12 3.61 12.39
N VAL A 315 -18.24 3.56 13.39
CA VAL A 315 -18.12 4.60 14.43
C VAL A 315 -17.56 5.88 13.82
N LEU A 316 -16.50 5.79 13.01
CA LEU A 316 -15.90 6.92 12.30
C LEU A 316 -16.92 7.64 11.40
N THR A 317 -17.68 6.90 10.60
CA THR A 317 -18.71 7.47 9.73
C THR A 317 -19.84 8.08 10.55
N GLY A 318 -20.30 7.41 11.62
CA GLY A 318 -21.34 7.93 12.51
C GLY A 318 -20.94 9.20 13.26
N LEU A 319 -19.67 9.30 13.71
CA LEU A 319 -19.12 10.51 14.30
C LEU A 319 -19.01 11.62 13.26
N CYS A 320 -18.51 11.30 12.06
CA CYS A 320 -18.40 12.25 10.96
C CYS A 320 -19.77 12.84 10.56
N ALA A 321 -20.81 12.00 10.48
CA ALA A 321 -22.18 12.44 10.25
C ALA A 321 -22.65 13.50 11.26
N LYS A 322 -22.34 13.30 12.55
CA LYS A 322 -22.81 14.16 13.65
C LYS A 322 -21.94 15.38 13.91
N ALA A 323 -20.64 15.31 13.62
CA ALA A 323 -19.70 16.39 13.89
C ALA A 323 -19.86 17.56 12.89
N PRO A 324 -19.45 18.79 13.23
CA PRO A 324 -19.45 19.89 12.25
C PRO A 324 -18.50 19.65 11.07
N VAL A 325 -17.34 19.03 11.35
CA VAL A 325 -16.29 18.67 10.40
C VAL A 325 -15.83 17.23 10.64
N CYS A 326 -15.18 16.61 9.66
CA CYS A 326 -14.71 15.22 9.73
C CYS A 326 -13.19 15.06 9.62
N ASP A 327 -12.48 16.15 9.37
CA ASP A 327 -11.04 16.25 9.10
C ASP A 327 -10.30 17.01 10.22
N ASP A 328 -10.87 17.06 11.42
CA ASP A 328 -10.17 17.64 12.56
C ASP A 328 -8.96 16.77 12.98
N LYS A 329 -8.06 17.37 13.77
CA LYS A 329 -6.83 16.70 14.21
C LYS A 329 -7.09 15.44 15.04
N ALA A 330 -8.15 15.42 15.85
CA ALA A 330 -8.44 14.29 16.73
C ALA A 330 -8.99 13.11 15.91
N SER A 331 -9.94 13.35 15.00
CA SER A 331 -10.46 12.30 14.12
C SER A 331 -9.39 11.76 13.16
N THR A 332 -8.50 12.63 12.68
CA THR A 332 -7.35 12.23 11.85
C THR A 332 -6.38 11.37 12.65
N ALA A 333 -5.97 11.80 13.86
CA ALA A 333 -5.07 11.02 14.70
C ALA A 333 -5.65 9.66 15.08
N TYR A 334 -6.95 9.61 15.41
CA TYR A 334 -7.64 8.35 15.70
C TYR A 334 -7.66 7.41 14.49
N PHE A 335 -7.98 7.92 13.29
CA PHE A 335 -7.94 7.11 12.08
C PHE A 335 -6.54 6.57 11.79
N THR A 336 -5.52 7.42 11.86
CA THR A 336 -4.12 7.00 11.66
C THR A 336 -3.67 5.95 12.68
N GLU A 337 -4.05 6.10 13.96
CA GLU A 337 -3.76 5.11 14.99
C GLU A 337 -4.41 3.76 14.68
N GLN A 338 -5.68 3.75 14.28
CA GLN A 338 -6.37 2.51 13.94
C GLN A 338 -5.83 1.88 12.67
N LEU A 339 -5.50 2.67 11.64
CA LEU A 339 -4.88 2.19 10.42
C LEU A 339 -3.52 1.54 10.73
N ALA A 340 -2.66 2.20 11.51
CA ALA A 340 -1.37 1.64 11.93
C ALA A 340 -1.51 0.34 12.73
N SER A 341 -2.53 0.23 13.60
CA SER A 341 -2.83 -0.99 14.34
C SER A 341 -3.32 -2.11 13.43
N PHE A 342 -4.24 -1.79 12.51
CA PHE A 342 -4.75 -2.70 11.49
C PHE A 342 -3.64 -3.23 10.59
N THR A 343 -2.77 -2.36 10.06
CA THR A 343 -1.65 -2.76 9.18
C THR A 343 -0.77 -3.83 9.83
N GLN A 344 -0.51 -3.73 11.14
CA GLN A 344 0.24 -4.74 11.88
C GLN A 344 -0.54 -6.04 12.02
N ASN A 345 -1.83 -5.98 12.40
CA ASN A 345 -2.67 -7.18 12.47
C ASN A 345 -2.80 -7.86 11.10
N TYR A 346 -2.93 -7.07 10.04
CA TYR A 346 -3.04 -7.54 8.67
C TYR A 346 -1.78 -8.27 8.22
N LEU A 347 -0.59 -7.78 8.60
CA LEU A 347 0.66 -8.54 8.41
C LEU A 347 0.60 -9.92 9.07
N ASP A 348 0.16 -10.01 10.32
CA ASP A 348 0.02 -11.29 11.02
C ASP A 348 -0.93 -12.24 10.28
N MET A 349 -2.04 -11.72 9.76
CA MET A 349 -2.99 -12.50 8.97
C MET A 349 -2.38 -13.01 7.66
N LEU A 350 -1.70 -12.13 6.91
CA LEU A 350 -1.06 -12.51 5.65
C LEU A 350 0.03 -13.57 5.86
N GLN A 351 0.80 -13.48 6.94
CA GLN A 351 1.74 -14.53 7.33
C GLN A 351 1.04 -15.87 7.56
N GLN A 352 -0.07 -15.88 8.29
CA GLN A 352 -0.82 -17.11 8.57
C GLN A 352 -1.47 -17.69 7.31
N LEU A 353 -1.98 -16.84 6.41
CA LEU A 353 -2.51 -17.25 5.11
C LEU A 353 -1.42 -17.87 4.23
N SER A 354 -0.22 -17.27 4.19
CA SER A 354 0.91 -17.81 3.42
C SER A 354 1.42 -19.16 3.94
N ALA A 355 1.20 -19.42 5.23
CA ALA A 355 1.54 -20.67 5.90
C ALA A 355 0.45 -21.74 5.79
N LEU A 356 -0.66 -21.48 5.10
CA LEU A 356 -1.71 -22.48 4.90
C LEU A 356 -1.16 -23.69 4.13
N PRO A 357 -1.52 -24.92 4.55
CA PRO A 357 -1.12 -26.12 3.84
C PRO A 357 -1.69 -26.11 2.43
N HIS A 358 -0.94 -26.68 1.48
CA HIS A 358 -1.31 -26.77 0.06
C HIS A 358 -1.33 -25.44 -0.72
N HIS A 359 -0.97 -24.32 -0.09
CA HIS A 359 -0.79 -23.01 -0.74
C HIS A 359 -1.92 -22.62 -1.71
N PRO A 360 -3.17 -22.47 -1.21
CA PRO A 360 -4.29 -22.04 -2.05
C PRO A 360 -4.04 -20.64 -2.62
N ASP A 361 -4.71 -20.32 -3.72
CA ASP A 361 -4.75 -18.94 -4.23
C ASP A 361 -5.42 -18.04 -3.17
N VAL A 362 -4.74 -16.98 -2.74
CA VAL A 362 -5.30 -16.03 -1.77
C VAL A 362 -5.72 -14.76 -2.48
N LEU A 363 -7.00 -14.42 -2.32
CA LEU A 363 -7.59 -13.17 -2.78
C LEU A 363 -7.98 -12.33 -1.57
N VAL A 364 -7.66 -11.04 -1.60
CA VAL A 364 -8.13 -10.07 -0.59
C VAL A 364 -8.97 -9.02 -1.31
N ASN A 365 -10.21 -8.85 -0.85
CA ASN A 365 -11.11 -7.83 -1.36
C ASN A 365 -10.78 -6.47 -0.75
N ASP A 366 -10.61 -5.48 -1.60
CA ASP A 366 -10.75 -4.09 -1.22
C ASP A 366 -12.21 -3.81 -0.83
N TYR A 367 -12.41 -2.80 0.00
CA TYR A 367 -13.75 -2.29 0.24
C TYR A 367 -14.20 -1.42 -0.94
N TYR A 368 -15.44 -1.63 -1.38
CA TYR A 368 -16.11 -0.79 -2.38
C TYR A 368 -16.26 0.65 -1.87
N GLU A 369 -16.28 1.61 -2.79
CA GLU A 369 -16.53 3.03 -2.48
C GLU A 369 -18.05 3.31 -2.38
N PRO A 370 -18.61 3.60 -1.18
CA PRO A 370 -20.05 3.82 -1.04
C PRO A 370 -20.50 5.22 -1.46
N PHE A 371 -19.60 6.20 -1.54
CA PHE A 371 -19.95 7.60 -1.80
C PHE A 371 -19.72 8.00 -3.27
N GLY A 372 -20.79 8.43 -3.92
CA GLY A 372 -20.77 8.99 -5.27
C GLY A 372 -20.32 10.45 -5.33
N PRO A 373 -20.14 11.00 -6.54
CA PRO A 373 -19.95 12.44 -6.72
C PRO A 373 -21.19 13.26 -6.29
N ASP A 374 -22.37 12.62 -6.29
CA ASP A 374 -23.60 13.17 -5.72
C ASP A 374 -23.83 12.58 -4.33
N THR A 375 -23.91 13.45 -3.31
CA THR A 375 -24.20 13.09 -1.92
C THR A 375 -25.45 13.79 -1.39
N THR A 376 -26.26 14.39 -2.26
CA THR A 376 -27.41 15.22 -1.86
C THR A 376 -28.42 14.44 -1.02
N CYS A 377 -28.64 13.16 -1.32
CA CYS A 377 -29.55 12.31 -0.56
C CYS A 377 -29.09 12.04 0.89
N LEU A 378 -27.80 12.23 1.19
CA LEU A 378 -27.20 12.01 2.50
C LEU A 378 -27.17 13.28 3.37
N ALA A 379 -27.62 14.42 2.84
CA ALA A 379 -27.65 15.67 3.60
C ALA A 379 -28.50 15.54 4.88
N LYS A 380 -29.60 14.78 4.81
CA LYS A 380 -30.46 14.45 5.96
C LYS A 380 -29.74 13.61 7.03
N ASP A 381 -28.73 12.86 6.62
CA ASP A 381 -27.92 12.00 7.47
C ASP A 381 -26.66 12.73 7.97
N GLY A 382 -26.53 14.03 7.70
CA GLY A 382 -25.42 14.87 8.15
C GLY A 382 -24.13 14.68 7.35
N ILE A 383 -24.15 13.95 6.24
CA ILE A 383 -23.00 13.76 5.35
C ILE A 383 -23.06 14.77 4.20
N THR A 384 -22.19 15.79 4.28
CA THR A 384 -22.01 16.78 3.21
C THR A 384 -20.96 16.29 2.20
N PRO A 385 -20.83 16.93 1.02
CA PRO A 385 -19.79 16.56 0.05
C PRO A 385 -18.37 16.58 0.63
N ALA A 386 -18.05 17.58 1.46
CA ALA A 386 -16.74 17.67 2.11
C ALA A 386 -16.49 16.51 3.08
N LYS A 387 -17.51 16.12 3.86
CA LYS A 387 -17.42 14.98 4.77
C LYS A 387 -17.30 13.65 4.03
N ALA A 388 -18.05 13.48 2.96
CA ALA A 388 -17.95 12.31 2.10
C ALA A 388 -16.53 12.21 1.52
N GLU A 389 -15.94 13.30 1.03
CA GLU A 389 -14.56 13.28 0.52
C GLU A 389 -13.53 12.81 1.57
N VAL A 390 -13.69 13.24 2.83
CA VAL A 390 -12.82 12.77 3.93
C VAL A 390 -12.98 11.26 4.15
N LEU A 391 -14.22 10.75 4.17
CA LEU A 391 -14.47 9.32 4.32
C LEU A 391 -13.90 8.53 3.13
N ARG A 392 -14.07 9.03 1.91
CA ARG A 392 -13.48 8.45 0.69
C ARG A 392 -11.96 8.37 0.76
N SER A 393 -11.30 9.44 1.20
CA SER A 393 -9.83 9.45 1.40
C SER A 393 -9.41 8.37 2.38
N ARG A 394 -10.08 8.28 3.53
CA ARG A 394 -9.79 7.27 4.56
C ARG A 394 -10.02 5.84 4.08
N LEU A 395 -11.07 5.61 3.29
CA LEU A 395 -11.31 4.31 2.67
C LEU A 395 -10.23 3.95 1.64
N ALA A 396 -9.80 4.93 0.83
CA ALA A 396 -8.71 4.74 -0.12
C ALA A 396 -7.38 4.43 0.58
N GLU A 397 -7.11 5.04 1.74
CA GLU A 397 -5.95 4.73 2.58
C GLU A 397 -6.00 3.28 3.11
N LEU A 398 -7.17 2.81 3.57
CA LEU A 398 -7.37 1.40 3.94
C LEU A 398 -7.12 0.45 2.75
N ASN A 399 -7.74 0.72 1.60
CA ASN A 399 -7.57 -0.12 0.41
C ASN A 399 -6.10 -0.13 -0.06
N THR A 400 -5.40 1.00 0.03
CA THR A 400 -3.96 1.06 -0.27
C THR A 400 -3.15 0.12 0.62
N VAL A 401 -3.48 0.02 1.92
CA VAL A 401 -2.83 -0.95 2.83
C VAL A 401 -3.15 -2.38 2.43
N LEU A 402 -4.41 -2.68 2.08
CA LEU A 402 -4.84 -4.00 1.62
C LEU A 402 -4.07 -4.44 0.36
N GLU A 403 -4.05 -3.59 -0.67
CA GLU A 403 -3.34 -3.79 -1.94
C GLU A 403 -1.85 -4.01 -1.73
N ASN A 404 -1.18 -3.09 -1.01
CA ASN A 404 0.25 -3.18 -0.76
C ASN A 404 0.61 -4.43 0.06
N GLY A 405 -0.27 -4.87 0.96
CA GLY A 405 -0.08 -6.12 1.69
C GLY A 405 -0.19 -7.34 0.79
N THR A 406 -1.17 -7.39 -0.11
CA THR A 406 -1.26 -8.49 -1.09
C THR A 406 -0.05 -8.51 -2.02
N ASP A 407 0.41 -7.36 -2.51
CA ASP A 407 1.59 -7.26 -3.36
C ASP A 407 2.86 -7.76 -2.65
N ALA A 408 3.01 -7.45 -1.36
CA ALA A 408 4.17 -7.88 -0.58
C ALA A 408 4.24 -9.40 -0.38
N PHE A 409 3.09 -10.09 -0.40
CA PHE A 409 2.94 -11.54 -0.21
C PHE A 409 2.63 -12.31 -1.51
N HIS A 410 2.59 -11.64 -2.66
CA HIS A 410 2.17 -12.22 -3.96
C HIS A 410 0.76 -12.80 -3.96
N PHE A 411 -0.13 -12.21 -3.17
CA PHE A 411 -1.56 -12.50 -3.22
C PHE A 411 -2.25 -11.60 -4.23
N THR A 412 -3.52 -11.88 -4.52
CA THR A 412 -4.30 -11.08 -5.47
C THR A 412 -5.20 -10.10 -4.72
N SER A 413 -5.03 -8.79 -4.95
CA SER A 413 -6.05 -7.81 -4.58
C SER A 413 -7.22 -7.85 -5.57
N VAL A 414 -8.44 -7.70 -5.06
CA VAL A 414 -9.65 -7.65 -5.85
C VAL A 414 -10.39 -6.36 -5.54
N HIS A 415 -10.72 -5.59 -6.58
CA HIS A 415 -11.34 -4.28 -6.47
C HIS A 415 -12.79 -4.29 -7.00
N PRO A 416 -13.80 -4.41 -6.12
CA PRO A 416 -15.20 -4.31 -6.52
C PRO A 416 -15.55 -2.89 -6.98
N ARG A 417 -16.14 -2.76 -8.18
CA ARG A 417 -16.47 -1.46 -8.76
C ARG A 417 -17.95 -1.13 -8.60
N PHE A 418 -18.24 -0.07 -7.86
CA PHE A 418 -19.60 0.42 -7.61
C PHE A 418 -19.92 1.69 -8.41
N ASP A 419 -19.12 2.03 -9.43
CA ASP A 419 -19.32 3.21 -10.28
C ASP A 419 -20.74 3.25 -10.87
N GLY A 420 -21.44 4.37 -10.68
CA GLY A 420 -22.84 4.53 -11.11
C GLY A 420 -23.88 3.91 -10.18
N HIS A 421 -23.47 3.11 -9.20
CA HIS A 421 -24.33 2.38 -8.26
C HIS A 421 -24.00 2.67 -6.79
N ARG A 422 -23.33 3.78 -6.51
CA ARG A 422 -23.02 4.23 -5.14
C ARG A 422 -24.28 4.80 -4.45
N LEU A 423 -24.19 5.21 -3.19
CA LEU A 423 -25.29 5.92 -2.52
C LEU A 423 -25.75 7.14 -3.35
N CYS A 424 -27.04 7.47 -3.23
CA CYS A 424 -27.74 8.50 -4.02
C CYS A 424 -27.90 8.22 -5.53
N SER A 425 -27.37 7.11 -6.04
CA SER A 425 -27.71 6.64 -7.39
C SER A 425 -29.16 6.12 -7.48
N LYS A 426 -29.65 5.88 -8.70
CA LYS A 426 -31.00 5.33 -8.93
C LYS A 426 -31.13 3.87 -8.48
N GLU A 427 -30.05 3.11 -8.61
CA GLU A 427 -30.00 1.68 -8.32
C GLU A 427 -28.77 1.42 -7.44
N PRO A 428 -28.82 1.82 -6.16
CA PRO A 428 -27.66 1.72 -5.30
C PRO A 428 -27.34 0.26 -4.95
N PHE A 429 -26.07 -0.09 -5.10
CA PHE A 429 -25.47 -1.32 -4.61
C PHE A 429 -25.14 -1.26 -3.12
N VAL A 430 -25.47 -0.14 -2.46
CA VAL A 430 -25.19 0.15 -1.06
C VAL A 430 -26.50 0.43 -0.34
N GLN A 431 -26.67 -0.21 0.83
CA GLN A 431 -27.77 0.02 1.74
C GLN A 431 -27.71 1.44 2.33
N ASN A 432 -28.85 2.14 2.30
CA ASN A 432 -29.03 3.49 2.82
C ASN A 432 -29.07 3.53 4.35
N SER A 433 -29.10 4.74 4.92
CA SER A 433 -29.16 4.96 6.38
C SER A 433 -30.38 4.36 7.08
N ALA A 434 -31.48 4.14 6.35
CA ALA A 434 -32.72 3.56 6.88
C ALA A 434 -32.82 2.03 6.67
N ASP A 435 -31.90 1.44 5.92
CA ASP A 435 -31.89 0.01 5.63
C ASP A 435 -31.33 -0.79 6.83
N LYS A 436 -31.46 -2.12 6.78
CA LYS A 436 -31.12 -3.01 7.90
C LYS A 436 -29.65 -2.93 8.31
N ALA A 437 -28.76 -2.75 7.34
CA ALA A 437 -27.34 -2.59 7.57
C ALA A 437 -26.80 -1.41 6.74
N PRO A 438 -26.89 -0.18 7.25
CA PRO A 438 -26.41 1.00 6.53
C PRO A 438 -24.97 0.84 6.05
N LEU A 439 -24.71 1.38 4.86
CA LEU A 439 -23.42 1.35 4.16
C LEU A 439 -22.94 -0.02 3.70
N HIS A 440 -23.66 -1.12 3.97
CA HIS A 440 -23.31 -2.47 3.48
C HIS A 440 -23.80 -2.70 2.04
N PRO A 441 -23.28 -3.70 1.31
CA PRO A 441 -23.80 -4.00 -0.01
C PRO A 441 -25.25 -4.48 0.03
N THR A 442 -26.03 -4.12 -0.98
CA THR A 442 -27.29 -4.83 -1.29
C THR A 442 -26.98 -6.13 -2.02
N ALA A 443 -27.97 -6.99 -2.27
CA ALA A 443 -27.79 -8.19 -3.09
C ALA A 443 -27.12 -7.90 -4.45
N ALA A 444 -27.45 -6.76 -5.08
CA ALA A 444 -26.79 -6.35 -6.32
C ALA A 444 -25.32 -5.94 -6.12
N GLY A 445 -25.00 -5.35 -4.97
CA GLY A 445 -23.63 -5.03 -4.59
C GLY A 445 -22.79 -6.27 -4.27
N GLU A 446 -23.36 -7.25 -3.56
CA GLU A 446 -22.74 -8.55 -3.32
C GLU A 446 -22.44 -9.27 -4.63
N LEU A 447 -23.38 -9.27 -5.58
CA LEU A 447 -23.14 -9.82 -6.92
C LEU A 447 -22.00 -9.09 -7.66
N ALA A 448 -21.88 -7.78 -7.50
CA ALA A 448 -20.77 -7.02 -8.09
C ALA A 448 -19.41 -7.40 -7.49
N ILE A 449 -19.37 -7.74 -6.19
CA ILE A 449 -18.17 -8.28 -5.52
C ILE A 449 -17.87 -9.68 -6.09
N ALA A 450 -18.87 -10.57 -6.16
CA ALA A 450 -18.71 -11.92 -6.71
C ALA A 450 -18.17 -11.92 -8.15
N LEU A 451 -18.62 -10.98 -8.98
CA LEU A 451 -18.12 -10.83 -10.35
C LEU A 451 -16.65 -10.39 -10.40
N ALA A 452 -16.23 -9.50 -9.50
CA ALA A 452 -14.84 -9.08 -9.38
C ALA A 452 -13.94 -10.26 -8.94
N ASP A 453 -14.40 -11.04 -7.96
CA ASP A 453 -13.72 -12.25 -7.49
C ASP A 453 -13.62 -13.31 -8.59
N GLN A 454 -14.72 -13.58 -9.30
CA GLN A 454 -14.72 -14.53 -10.41
C GLN A 454 -13.73 -14.13 -11.50
N GLN A 455 -13.64 -12.83 -11.82
CA GLN A 455 -12.67 -12.31 -12.78
C GLN A 455 -11.22 -12.52 -12.30
N ALA A 456 -10.95 -12.32 -11.00
CA ALA A 456 -9.63 -12.58 -10.42
C ALA A 456 -9.27 -14.08 -10.47
N LEU A 457 -10.16 -14.95 -9.99
CA LEU A 457 -9.99 -16.41 -10.03
C LEU A 457 -9.77 -16.94 -11.45
N THR A 458 -10.49 -16.40 -12.43
CA THR A 458 -10.33 -16.79 -13.84
C THR A 458 -8.93 -16.43 -14.36
N ARG A 459 -8.37 -15.27 -13.98
CA ARG A 459 -7.02 -14.85 -14.39
C ARG A 459 -5.92 -15.74 -13.81
N LEU A 460 -6.08 -16.17 -12.55
CA LEU A 460 -5.12 -17.05 -11.89
C LEU A 460 -5.05 -18.43 -12.56
N ARG A 461 -6.17 -18.92 -13.09
CA ARG A 461 -6.24 -20.23 -13.76
C ARG A 461 -5.74 -20.23 -15.20
N GLN A 462 -5.44 -19.08 -15.80
CA GLN A 462 -4.94 -19.05 -17.19
C GLN A 462 -3.47 -19.47 -17.25
N PRO A 463 -3.13 -20.55 -17.98
CA PRO A 463 -1.75 -21.00 -18.12
C PRO A 463 -0.94 -19.94 -18.89
N GLY A 464 -0.01 -19.28 -18.21
CA GLY A 464 0.92 -18.29 -18.80
C GLY A 464 1.02 -16.93 -18.11
N SER A 465 0.32 -16.69 -16.98
CA SER A 465 0.31 -15.39 -16.29
C SER A 465 1.49 -15.12 -15.33
N THR A 466 2.39 -16.08 -15.09
CA THR A 466 3.62 -15.88 -14.31
C THR A 466 4.75 -15.24 -15.13
N GLN A 467 4.54 -14.01 -15.62
CA GLN A 467 5.66 -13.16 -16.05
C GLN A 467 5.55 -11.80 -15.35
N PRO A 468 6.52 -11.43 -14.50
CA PRO A 468 6.64 -10.06 -14.01
C PRO A 468 6.79 -9.11 -15.21
N PRO A 469 6.21 -7.90 -15.18
CA PRO A 469 6.41 -6.93 -16.24
C PRO A 469 7.91 -6.66 -16.38
N THR A 470 8.48 -7.08 -17.50
CA THR A 470 9.85 -6.71 -17.86
C THR A 470 9.86 -5.19 -18.03
N PRO A 471 10.77 -4.45 -17.38
CA PRO A 471 10.88 -3.01 -17.58
C PRO A 471 11.21 -2.75 -19.05
N GLN A 472 10.22 -2.32 -19.83
CA GLN A 472 10.48 -1.80 -21.17
C GLN A 472 11.24 -0.47 -21.01
N LEU A 473 12.55 -0.55 -21.12
CA LEU A 473 13.40 0.59 -21.45
C LEU A 473 12.84 1.22 -22.73
N SER A 474 12.19 2.37 -22.56
CA SER A 474 11.80 3.24 -23.66
C SER A 474 13.07 3.73 -24.37
N ALA A 475 13.44 3.05 -25.44
CA ALA A 475 14.40 3.55 -26.41
C ALA A 475 13.74 4.71 -27.17
N GLY A 476 14.30 5.91 -26.99
CA GLY A 476 13.88 7.12 -27.69
C GLY A 476 14.08 7.03 -29.22
N PRO A 477 13.41 7.90 -29.99
CA PRO A 477 13.38 7.81 -31.44
C PRO A 477 14.62 8.49 -32.04
N GLY A 478 15.39 7.74 -32.84
CA GLY A 478 16.47 8.34 -33.62
C GLY A 478 17.22 7.35 -34.50
N SER A 479 16.82 7.24 -35.77
CA SER A 479 17.70 7.44 -36.94
C SER A 479 17.32 6.57 -38.16
N ARG A 480 16.86 7.29 -39.19
CA ARG A 480 16.95 7.13 -40.65
C ARG A 480 17.37 5.77 -41.28
N ARG A 481 16.45 5.30 -42.14
CA ARG A 481 16.58 4.68 -43.49
C ARG A 481 17.98 4.37 -44.05
N SER A 482 18.11 3.19 -44.66
CA SER A 482 18.38 3.06 -46.10
C SER A 482 17.91 1.68 -46.66
N PRO A 483 17.63 1.57 -47.99
CA PRO A 483 16.94 0.45 -48.62
C PRO A 483 17.88 -0.46 -49.42
N GLY A 484 17.45 -1.71 -49.66
CA GLY A 484 18.05 -2.60 -50.65
C GLY A 484 17.99 -4.06 -50.20
N ASP A 485 17.02 -4.82 -50.71
CA ASP A 485 17.31 -5.80 -51.76
C ASP A 485 16.07 -6.65 -52.08
N ALA A 486 15.96 -6.92 -53.37
CA ALA A 486 14.83 -7.52 -54.04
C ALA A 486 15.07 -9.00 -54.35
N ALA A 487 13.93 -9.69 -54.50
CA ALA A 487 13.65 -10.73 -55.48
C ALA A 487 13.97 -12.21 -55.19
N ALA A 488 12.98 -13.02 -55.63
CA ALA A 488 13.01 -14.39 -56.17
C ALA A 488 12.47 -15.51 -55.23
N LEU A 489 11.67 -16.51 -55.65
CA LEU A 489 10.87 -16.84 -56.84
C LEU A 489 10.16 -18.19 -56.52
N CYS A 490 8.82 -18.27 -56.62
CA CYS A 490 7.93 -19.38 -57.11
C CYS A 490 8.08 -20.87 -56.63
N PRO A 491 7.24 -21.86 -57.08
CA PRO A 491 5.78 -22.02 -56.85
C PRO A 491 5.29 -23.49 -56.54
N GLY A 492 4.09 -23.63 -55.93
CA GLY A 492 3.06 -24.72 -56.09
C GLY A 492 3.39 -26.21 -55.80
N PRO A 493 2.42 -27.18 -55.86
CA PRO A 493 0.98 -27.06 -56.18
C PRO A 493 -0.04 -27.87 -55.31
N LEU A 494 -1.31 -27.45 -55.43
CA LEU A 494 -2.61 -28.18 -55.47
C LEU A 494 -2.78 -29.64 -54.99
N ARG A 495 -3.84 -29.87 -54.18
CA ARG A 495 -4.87 -30.89 -54.47
C ARG A 495 -6.24 -30.57 -53.86
N GLN A 496 -7.28 -30.90 -54.64
CA GLN A 496 -8.72 -30.59 -54.50
C GLN A 496 -9.55 -31.75 -53.90
N ALA A 497 -10.80 -31.38 -53.57
CA ALA A 497 -12.06 -32.16 -53.55
C ALA A 497 -12.34 -33.06 -52.32
N GLY A 498 -13.55 -33.14 -51.74
CA GLY A 498 -14.91 -32.57 -51.95
C GLY A 498 -15.69 -32.85 -50.65
N SER A 499 -17.00 -32.70 -50.43
CA SER A 499 -18.20 -32.23 -51.14
C SER A 499 -19.39 -32.41 -50.15
N GLY A 500 -20.43 -31.57 -50.26
CA GLY A 500 -21.80 -31.82 -49.70
C GLY A 500 -22.09 -31.02 -48.42
N GLY A 501 -22.88 -29.93 -48.46
CA GLY A 501 -24.35 -29.91 -48.48
C GLY A 501 -24.82 -29.50 -47.07
N VAL A 502 -25.79 -28.65 -46.74
CA VAL A 502 -26.98 -28.05 -47.36
C VAL A 502 -27.29 -26.79 -46.52
N ARG A 503 -27.82 -25.72 -47.14
CA ARG A 503 -28.29 -24.48 -46.47
C ARG A 503 -29.70 -24.67 -45.85
N PRO A 504 -30.09 -23.79 -44.91
CA PRO A 504 -31.09 -22.80 -45.32
C PRO A 504 -30.78 -21.34 -44.93
N ARG A 505 -31.37 -20.44 -45.72
CA ARG A 505 -31.40 -18.97 -45.60
C ARG A 505 -32.20 -18.54 -44.38
N VAL A 506 -31.74 -17.51 -43.64
CA VAL A 506 -32.59 -16.36 -43.21
C VAL A 506 -31.73 -15.08 -43.04
N ARG A 507 -32.17 -14.05 -43.76
CA ARG A 507 -32.05 -12.57 -43.64
C ARG A 507 -30.80 -11.93 -43.00
N ARG A 508 -30.02 -11.27 -43.86
CA ARG A 508 -29.06 -10.21 -43.54
C ARG A 508 -29.80 -8.85 -43.59
N VAL A 509 -29.81 -8.12 -42.49
CA VAL A 509 -30.18 -6.69 -42.47
C VAL A 509 -28.91 -5.89 -42.79
N GLN A 510 -28.95 -5.14 -43.89
CA GLN A 510 -28.01 -4.08 -44.20
C GLN A 510 -28.32 -2.88 -43.31
N MET A 511 -27.37 -2.45 -42.49
CA MET A 511 -27.29 -1.06 -42.04
C MET A 511 -25.96 -0.47 -42.51
N SER A 512 -26.09 0.58 -43.31
CA SER A 512 -25.00 1.35 -43.89
C SER A 512 -24.17 2.07 -42.84
N ARG A 513 -22.85 2.02 -43.03
CA ARG A 513 -21.87 2.94 -42.43
C ARG A 513 -22.12 4.37 -42.91
N LYS A 514 -22.13 5.34 -41.99
CA LYS A 514 -21.59 6.69 -42.22
C LYS A 514 -20.75 7.08 -41.02
N ILE A 515 -19.44 6.99 -41.21
CA ILE A 515 -18.41 7.65 -40.40
C ILE A 515 -18.30 9.07 -40.98
N SER A 516 -18.46 10.09 -40.15
CA SER A 516 -18.08 11.46 -40.50
C SER A 516 -17.24 12.04 -39.38
N ILE A 517 -15.94 12.14 -39.67
CA ILE A 517 -14.92 12.85 -38.92
C ILE A 517 -15.00 14.32 -39.37
N CYS A 518 -15.12 15.27 -38.43
CA CYS A 518 -14.65 16.65 -38.58
C CYS A 518 -14.68 17.35 -37.21
N ALA A 519 -13.49 17.64 -36.67
CA ALA A 519 -13.27 18.66 -35.67
C ALA A 519 -13.17 20.04 -36.34
N PRO A 520 -13.35 21.13 -35.60
CA PRO A 520 -12.37 22.19 -35.69
C PRO A 520 -11.85 22.64 -34.32
N ILE A 521 -10.54 22.86 -34.32
CA ILE A 521 -9.73 23.62 -33.38
C ILE A 521 -10.13 25.10 -33.51
N VAL A 522 -10.41 25.77 -32.39
CA VAL A 522 -10.37 27.24 -32.29
C VAL A 522 -9.46 27.63 -31.14
N PHE A 523 -8.34 28.26 -31.50
CA PHE A 523 -7.52 29.08 -30.63
C PHE A 523 -8.25 30.38 -30.30
N SER A 524 -8.26 30.80 -29.03
CA SER A 524 -8.31 32.23 -28.71
C SER A 524 -7.37 32.56 -27.55
N ARG A 525 -6.50 33.51 -27.81
CA ARG A 525 -5.54 34.12 -26.89
C ARG A 525 -6.17 35.33 -26.21
N SER A 526 -5.82 35.49 -24.93
CA SER A 526 -5.43 36.75 -24.26
C SER A 526 -6.45 37.88 -24.12
N ALA A 527 -6.79 38.21 -22.87
CA ALA A 527 -6.72 39.60 -22.38
C ALA A 527 -6.53 39.62 -20.84
N ARG A 528 -5.55 40.44 -20.42
CA ARG A 528 -5.32 40.92 -19.05
C ARG A 528 -6.19 42.15 -18.76
N SER A 529 -6.17 42.54 -17.48
CA SER A 529 -6.53 43.82 -16.83
C SER A 529 -8.02 44.12 -16.64
N SER A 530 -8.50 44.09 -15.41
CA SER A 530 -8.36 45.18 -14.41
C SER A 530 -8.56 44.62 -13.00
#